data_AF-A0A3C0VFZ2-F1
#
_entry.id   AF-A0A3C0VFZ2-F1
#
_cell.length_a   1.000
_cell.length_b   1.000
_cell.length_c   1.000
_cell.angle_alpha   90.00
_cell.angle_beta   90.00
_cell.angle_gamma   90.00
#
_symmetry.space_group_name_H-M   'P 1'
#
loop_
_entity.id
_entity.type
_entity.pdbx_description
1 polymer ?
#
loop_
_entity_poly.entity_id
_entity_poly.type
_entity_poly.pdbx_seq_one_letter_code
_entity_poly.pdbx_strand_id
1 'polypeptide(L)'
;MTMRCTIGRDTIRFRSAALAALAMAAAVRGSPPELLASARPTCDLAEGFLRPPAQAKPRVYWWWLNSRVTREGITRDLEALAAKGVGGVLLFDAGEPAGPVPPGPAFMSDEWRALFRHAVREASRLSLEMSVNLCSGWDAGGPWITPELGCRRLAWSRITVTGPRACSEKLPLPAGCQAAHFADIAVQALPAPEDDAAALPKVTASSSQKDYPASGVADDSDATFWVSDGWKAGDGPRPDRPEWIRCDFPEPIEASFLTVLPRPGYGPRTGAVQIETAGGGFTTIAEFSFPNTGRAQTIDFPKVRAACFRLLITSAYTFGSPDSSWNVQVSELSFKPSGRFLSALAVKAARTPMSYERHGQSYVPALEDDGGAGDGGGAARPADVIDLSAKLGPDGRLSWDVPPGRWAVLRIGHAPAGYAVKCASPGGEGL
;
A
#
# COMPACT_ATOMS: atom_id res chain seq x y z
N MET A 1 -42.88 -51.64 -10.24
CA MET A 1 -43.01 -51.86 -8.78
C MET A 1 -42.50 -50.60 -8.12
N THR A 2 -43.43 -49.72 -7.81
CA THR A 2 -43.23 -48.31 -7.47
C THR A 2 -43.77 -48.15 -6.06
N MET A 3 -42.95 -47.73 -5.11
CA MET A 3 -43.44 -47.26 -3.81
C MET A 3 -42.71 -45.98 -3.41
N ARG A 4 -43.55 -45.00 -3.10
CA ARG A 4 -43.30 -43.62 -2.70
C ARG A 4 -43.03 -43.54 -1.20
N CYS A 5 -42.35 -42.49 -0.75
CA CYS A 5 -42.59 -41.80 0.55
C CYS A 5 -41.79 -40.48 0.54
N THR A 6 -42.42 -39.35 0.19
CA THR A 6 -43.04 -38.29 1.04
C THR A 6 -42.09 -37.17 1.46
N ILE A 7 -42.45 -35.99 0.98
CA ILE A 7 -41.89 -34.66 1.25
C ILE A 7 -42.46 -34.14 2.57
N GLY A 8 -41.59 -33.76 3.51
CA GLY A 8 -41.94 -32.89 4.63
C GLY A 8 -41.76 -31.42 4.25
N ARG A 9 -42.87 -30.73 3.97
CA ARG A 9 -42.95 -29.28 3.80
C ARG A 9 -43.27 -28.64 5.15
N ASP A 10 -42.25 -28.20 5.88
CA ASP A 10 -42.49 -27.24 6.96
C ASP A 10 -42.63 -25.84 6.37
N THR A 11 -43.85 -25.34 6.50
CA THR A 11 -44.37 -24.11 5.96
C THR A 11 -44.30 -23.03 7.03
N ILE A 12 -43.24 -22.22 7.04
CA ILE A 12 -43.30 -20.92 7.71
C ILE A 12 -43.92 -19.93 6.74
N ARG A 13 -45.22 -19.70 6.94
CA ARG A 13 -45.99 -18.67 6.26
C ARG A 13 -45.44 -17.30 6.65
N PHE A 14 -44.91 -16.54 5.69
CA PHE A 14 -44.76 -15.09 5.81
C PHE A 14 -46.14 -14.45 5.94
N ARG A 15 -46.57 -14.22 7.19
CA ARG A 15 -47.59 -13.23 7.54
C ARG A 15 -46.91 -12.19 8.42
N SER A 16 -47.24 -10.92 8.16
CA SER A 16 -46.96 -9.74 9.01
C SER A 16 -45.71 -8.91 8.68
N ALA A 17 -45.61 -8.39 7.45
CA ALA A 17 -44.72 -7.27 7.11
C ALA A 17 -45.37 -5.88 7.34
N ALA A 18 -46.32 -5.75 8.28
CA ALA A 18 -47.10 -4.52 8.47
C ALA A 18 -47.04 -3.90 9.87
N LEU A 19 -46.28 -4.45 10.84
CA LEU A 19 -46.25 -3.91 12.21
C LEU A 19 -44.91 -3.36 12.71
N ALA A 20 -43.83 -3.45 11.94
CA ALA A 20 -42.55 -2.81 12.30
C ALA A 20 -42.46 -1.34 11.84
N ALA A 21 -43.39 -0.86 11.01
CA ALA A 21 -43.40 0.51 10.52
C ALA A 21 -44.13 1.51 11.44
N LEU A 22 -44.77 1.07 12.53
CA LEU A 22 -45.54 1.95 13.42
C LEU A 22 -44.89 2.24 14.80
N ALA A 23 -43.74 1.64 15.12
CA ALA A 23 -43.10 1.83 16.44
C ALA A 23 -41.98 2.89 16.46
N MET A 24 -41.58 3.45 15.32
CA MET A 24 -40.59 4.54 15.22
C MET A 24 -41.22 5.94 15.03
N ALA A 25 -42.52 6.08 15.28
CA ALA A 25 -43.25 7.35 15.13
C ALA A 25 -43.71 7.98 16.47
N ALA A 26 -43.36 7.40 17.63
CA ALA A 26 -43.97 7.80 18.91
C ALA A 26 -43.04 8.45 19.95
N ALA A 27 -41.74 8.66 19.67
CA ALA A 27 -40.79 9.11 20.68
C ALA A 27 -39.89 10.29 20.24
N VAL A 28 -40.45 11.32 19.60
CA VAL A 28 -39.87 12.69 19.62
C VAL A 28 -41.03 13.69 19.64
N ARG A 29 -41.71 13.82 20.79
CA ARG A 29 -42.58 14.96 21.09
C ARG A 29 -41.74 15.97 21.86
N GLY A 30 -41.17 16.97 21.17
CA GLY A 30 -40.42 18.03 21.85
C GLY A 30 -39.47 18.91 21.02
N SER A 31 -39.44 18.83 19.69
CA SER A 31 -38.61 19.72 18.86
C SER A 31 -39.49 20.60 17.97
N PRO A 32 -39.16 21.89 17.76
CA PRO A 32 -40.01 22.83 17.03
C PRO A 32 -40.22 22.37 15.56
N PRO A 33 -41.42 22.60 15.00
CA PRO A 33 -41.77 22.15 13.66
C PRO A 33 -41.19 23.10 12.61
N GLU A 34 -39.88 23.09 12.39
CA GLU A 34 -39.27 23.87 11.30
C GLU A 34 -38.27 23.10 10.42
N LEU A 35 -38.02 21.80 10.65
CA LEU A 35 -37.07 21.04 9.82
C LEU A 35 -37.68 20.04 8.83
N LEU A 36 -38.99 20.08 8.62
CA LEU A 36 -39.69 19.29 7.59
C LEU A 36 -40.78 20.12 6.90
N ALA A 37 -40.47 21.38 6.57
CA ALA A 37 -41.17 22.01 5.45
C ALA A 37 -40.77 21.23 4.20
N SER A 38 -41.69 20.39 3.70
CA SER A 38 -41.56 19.77 2.39
C SER A 38 -41.20 20.86 1.39
N ALA A 39 -40.00 20.82 0.83
CA ALA A 39 -39.65 21.62 -0.32
C ALA A 39 -40.60 21.20 -1.46
N ARG A 40 -41.73 21.91 -1.60
CA ARG A 40 -42.49 21.88 -2.84
C ARG A 40 -41.52 22.32 -3.92
N PRO A 41 -41.45 21.63 -5.07
CA PRO A 41 -40.62 22.11 -6.18
C PRO A 41 -41.06 23.54 -6.47
N THR A 42 -40.16 24.50 -6.28
CA THR A 42 -40.45 25.93 -6.52
C THR A 42 -40.57 26.25 -8.01
N CYS A 43 -40.40 25.26 -8.87
CA CYS A 43 -40.46 25.36 -10.33
C CYS A 43 -41.25 24.17 -10.86
N ASP A 44 -42.13 24.44 -11.82
CA ASP A 44 -42.74 23.39 -12.64
C ASP A 44 -41.63 22.53 -13.25
N LEU A 45 -41.75 21.20 -13.16
CA LEU A 45 -40.72 20.28 -13.67
C LEU A 45 -40.53 20.45 -15.18
N ALA A 46 -41.59 20.76 -15.92
CA ALA A 46 -41.49 21.03 -17.35
C ALA A 46 -40.74 22.35 -17.61
N GLU A 47 -41.06 23.42 -16.86
CA GLU A 47 -40.33 24.69 -16.94
C GLU A 47 -38.86 24.54 -16.54
N GLY A 48 -38.55 23.86 -15.45
CA GLY A 48 -37.18 23.61 -14.98
C GLY A 48 -36.38 22.70 -15.91
N PHE A 49 -37.04 21.81 -16.67
CA PHE A 49 -36.37 21.03 -17.70
C PHE A 49 -36.02 21.88 -18.93
N LEU A 50 -36.93 22.77 -19.37
CA LEU A 50 -36.69 23.69 -20.48
C LEU A 50 -35.72 24.83 -20.10
N ARG A 51 -35.69 25.22 -18.82
CA ARG A 51 -34.83 26.27 -18.26
C ARG A 51 -34.15 25.77 -16.99
N PRO A 52 -33.10 24.93 -17.11
CA PRO A 52 -32.41 24.37 -15.96
C PRO A 52 -31.90 25.44 -14.99
N PRO A 53 -32.12 25.28 -13.67
CA PRO A 53 -31.58 26.19 -12.68
C PRO A 53 -30.05 26.09 -12.63
N ALA A 54 -29.39 27.09 -12.01
CA ALA A 54 -27.92 27.12 -11.92
C ALA A 54 -27.32 25.85 -11.29
N GLN A 55 -28.01 25.25 -10.32
CA GLN A 55 -27.59 24.02 -9.63
C GLN A 55 -27.55 22.79 -10.55
N ALA A 56 -28.29 22.82 -11.66
CA ALA A 56 -28.31 21.74 -12.66
C ALA A 56 -27.21 21.90 -13.73
N LYS A 57 -26.50 23.04 -13.76
CA LYS A 57 -25.41 23.25 -14.70
C LYS A 57 -24.20 22.40 -14.32
N PRO A 58 -23.48 21.82 -15.31
CA PRO A 58 -22.28 21.06 -15.02
C PRO A 58 -21.19 21.97 -14.48
N ARG A 59 -20.30 21.40 -13.66
CA ARG A 59 -19.03 21.99 -13.27
C ARG A 59 -17.90 21.22 -13.93
N VAL A 60 -16.78 21.89 -14.19
CA VAL A 60 -15.62 21.29 -14.87
C VAL A 60 -14.37 21.42 -14.02
N TYR A 61 -13.47 20.46 -14.16
CA TYR A 61 -12.09 20.66 -13.71
C TYR A 61 -11.43 21.72 -14.60
N TRP A 62 -10.73 22.65 -13.97
CA TRP A 62 -9.94 23.67 -14.65
C TRP A 62 -8.51 23.62 -14.13
N TRP A 63 -7.62 23.08 -14.95
CA TRP A 63 -6.26 22.74 -14.55
C TRP A 63 -5.30 23.89 -14.88
N TRP A 64 -4.60 24.38 -13.86
CA TRP A 64 -3.43 25.25 -14.02
C TRP A 64 -2.18 24.40 -14.09
N LEU A 65 -1.78 24.04 -15.31
CA LEU A 65 -0.64 23.16 -15.55
C LEU A 65 0.66 23.89 -15.21
N ASN A 66 1.45 23.34 -14.27
CA ASN A 66 2.70 23.93 -13.78
C ASN A 66 2.53 25.38 -13.28
N SER A 67 1.36 25.72 -12.74
CA SER A 67 0.95 27.09 -12.39
C SER A 67 1.07 28.10 -13.55
N ARG A 68 1.19 27.63 -14.80
CA ARG A 68 1.49 28.45 -15.98
C ARG A 68 0.22 29.07 -16.54
N VAL A 69 -0.20 30.18 -15.95
CA VAL A 69 -1.39 30.93 -16.39
C VAL A 69 -1.13 32.43 -16.46
N THR A 70 -1.97 33.14 -17.21
CA THR A 70 -1.95 34.61 -17.28
C THR A 70 -3.34 35.17 -16.96
N ARG A 71 -3.38 36.46 -16.62
CA ARG A 71 -4.62 37.18 -16.33
C ARG A 71 -5.61 37.13 -17.50
N GLU A 72 -5.09 37.29 -18.71
CA GLU A 72 -5.85 37.28 -19.96
C GLU A 72 -6.37 35.88 -20.28
N GLY A 73 -5.55 34.85 -20.05
CA GLY A 73 -5.96 33.45 -20.21
C GLY A 73 -7.10 33.09 -19.25
N ILE A 74 -6.96 33.46 -17.97
CA ILE A 74 -7.99 33.25 -16.95
C ILE A 74 -9.33 33.87 -17.35
N THR A 75 -9.34 35.14 -17.76
CA THR A 75 -10.56 35.81 -18.21
C THR A 75 -11.17 35.10 -19.42
N ARG A 76 -10.35 34.79 -20.43
CA ARG A 76 -10.80 34.12 -21.65
C ARG A 76 -11.43 32.75 -21.36
N ASP A 77 -10.80 31.95 -20.52
CA ASP A 77 -11.27 30.61 -20.17
C ASP A 77 -12.62 30.67 -19.47
N LEU A 78 -12.75 31.52 -18.44
CA LEU A 78 -13.99 31.62 -17.67
C LEU A 78 -15.14 32.21 -18.50
N GLU A 79 -14.87 33.19 -19.36
CA GLU A 79 -15.87 33.73 -20.30
C GLU A 79 -16.34 32.66 -21.29
N ALA A 80 -15.42 31.87 -21.84
CA ALA A 80 -15.76 30.78 -22.74
C ALA A 80 -16.61 29.71 -22.04
N LEU A 81 -16.26 29.33 -20.82
CA LEU A 81 -17.02 28.36 -20.03
C LEU A 81 -18.44 28.88 -19.72
N ALA A 82 -18.56 30.12 -19.26
CA ALA A 82 -19.86 30.75 -18.99
C ALA A 82 -20.73 30.81 -20.25
N ALA A 83 -20.15 31.19 -21.40
CA ALA A 83 -20.85 31.24 -22.68
C ALA A 83 -21.32 29.86 -23.17
N LYS A 84 -20.68 28.78 -22.74
CA LYS A 84 -21.09 27.38 -23.02
C LYS A 84 -22.05 26.80 -21.98
N GLY A 85 -22.51 27.61 -21.02
CA GLY A 85 -23.51 27.20 -20.03
C GLY A 85 -22.95 26.41 -18.85
N VAL A 86 -21.64 26.40 -18.65
CA VAL A 86 -21.01 25.82 -17.45
C VAL A 86 -21.41 26.63 -16.23
N GLY A 87 -21.71 25.94 -15.12
CA GLY A 87 -22.15 26.56 -13.87
C GLY A 87 -21.01 26.88 -12.90
N GLY A 88 -19.83 26.30 -13.11
CA GLY A 88 -18.70 26.50 -12.23
C GLY A 88 -17.46 25.71 -12.61
N VAL A 89 -16.37 25.99 -11.90
CA VAL A 89 -15.05 25.36 -12.08
C VAL A 89 -14.52 24.82 -10.77
N LEU A 90 -13.78 23.72 -10.85
CA LEU A 90 -12.91 23.23 -9.79
C LEU A 90 -11.47 23.55 -10.21
N LEU A 91 -10.88 24.58 -9.62
CA LEU A 91 -9.50 24.96 -9.88
C LEU A 91 -8.56 23.90 -9.29
N PHE A 92 -7.74 23.33 -10.17
CA PHE A 92 -6.72 22.35 -9.82
C PHE A 92 -5.36 22.88 -10.27
N ASP A 93 -4.52 23.29 -9.33
CA ASP A 93 -3.12 23.60 -9.62
C ASP A 93 -2.34 22.30 -9.55
N ALA A 94 -1.69 21.90 -10.64
CA ALA A 94 -0.92 20.67 -10.70
C ALA A 94 0.09 20.78 -11.84
N GLY A 95 1.19 20.05 -11.72
CA GLY A 95 2.33 20.20 -12.57
C GLY A 95 3.11 18.91 -12.77
N GLU A 96 3.94 18.91 -13.80
CA GLU A 96 5.00 17.93 -13.96
C GLU A 96 6.30 18.71 -14.18
N PRO A 97 7.25 18.70 -13.23
CA PRO A 97 8.49 19.46 -13.35
C PRO A 97 9.30 19.17 -14.62
N ALA A 98 9.16 17.96 -15.18
CA ALA A 98 9.78 17.53 -16.43
C ALA A 98 8.82 17.55 -17.64
N GLY A 99 7.61 18.07 -17.47
CA GLY A 99 6.57 18.11 -18.51
C GLY A 99 6.81 19.19 -19.57
N PRO A 100 6.04 19.17 -20.68
CA PRO A 100 6.22 20.09 -21.80
C PRO A 100 5.78 21.54 -21.50
N VAL A 101 5.08 21.78 -20.38
CA VAL A 101 4.61 23.11 -19.99
C VAL A 101 5.68 23.77 -19.10
N PRO A 102 6.22 24.95 -19.45
CA PRO A 102 7.20 25.62 -18.61
C PRO A 102 6.60 26.05 -17.27
N PRO A 103 7.41 26.19 -16.20
CA PRO A 103 6.92 26.64 -14.91
C PRO A 103 6.31 28.04 -14.98
N GLY A 104 5.20 28.21 -14.28
CA GLY A 104 4.63 29.50 -13.89
C GLY A 104 5.14 29.95 -12.52
N PRO A 105 4.44 30.91 -11.88
CA PRO A 105 4.77 31.37 -10.54
C PRO A 105 4.64 30.24 -9.52
N ALA A 106 5.52 30.24 -8.52
CA ALA A 106 5.48 29.23 -7.47
C ALA A 106 4.12 29.25 -6.75
N PHE A 107 3.57 28.07 -6.45
CA PHE A 107 2.31 27.90 -5.75
C PHE A 107 2.30 28.72 -4.46
N MET A 108 1.21 29.43 -4.21
CA MET A 108 1.04 30.34 -3.08
C MET A 108 2.08 31.49 -2.97
N SER A 109 2.90 31.76 -4.00
CA SER A 109 3.66 33.01 -4.08
C SER A 109 2.72 34.22 -4.22
N ASP A 110 3.25 35.44 -4.04
CA ASP A 110 2.46 36.67 -4.23
C ASP A 110 1.90 36.81 -5.65
N GLU A 111 2.67 36.39 -6.65
CA GLU A 111 2.26 36.40 -8.06
C GLU A 111 1.16 35.36 -8.31
N TRP A 112 1.32 34.13 -7.81
CA TRP A 112 0.27 33.10 -7.89
C TRP A 112 -1.02 33.56 -7.20
N ARG A 113 -0.91 34.13 -6.00
CA ARG A 113 -2.06 34.69 -5.25
C ARG A 113 -2.70 35.86 -5.97
N ALA A 114 -1.96 36.65 -6.76
CA ALA A 114 -2.53 37.70 -7.60
C ALA A 114 -3.39 37.11 -8.74
N LEU A 115 -2.89 36.08 -9.41
CA LEU A 115 -3.62 35.34 -10.45
C LEU A 115 -4.86 34.65 -9.89
N PHE A 116 -4.74 34.00 -8.73
CA PHE A 116 -5.86 33.35 -8.05
C PHE A 116 -6.95 34.35 -7.67
N ARG A 117 -6.59 35.51 -7.09
CA ARG A 117 -7.54 36.59 -6.80
C ARG A 117 -8.24 37.10 -8.06
N HIS A 118 -7.53 37.16 -9.19
CA HIS A 118 -8.13 37.52 -10.47
C HIS A 118 -9.17 36.48 -10.91
N ALA A 119 -8.83 35.19 -10.84
CA ALA A 119 -9.76 34.10 -11.17
C ALA A 119 -11.03 34.12 -10.33
N VAL A 120 -10.91 34.32 -9.01
CA VAL A 120 -12.07 34.43 -8.10
C VAL A 120 -12.97 35.62 -8.48
N ARG A 121 -12.38 36.78 -8.82
CA ARG A 121 -13.13 37.97 -9.26
C ARG A 121 -13.87 37.72 -10.57
N GLU A 122 -13.22 37.08 -11.54
CA GLU A 122 -13.83 36.76 -12.83
C GLU A 122 -14.94 35.72 -12.71
N ALA A 123 -14.74 34.67 -11.90
CA ALA A 123 -15.78 33.69 -11.61
C ALA A 123 -17.01 34.35 -10.97
N SER A 124 -16.79 35.23 -9.99
CA SER A 124 -17.88 36.02 -9.38
C SER A 124 -18.58 36.93 -10.39
N ARG A 125 -17.84 37.61 -11.27
CA ARG A 125 -18.40 38.49 -12.33
C ARG A 125 -19.30 37.71 -13.28
N LEU A 126 -18.95 36.46 -13.56
CA LEU A 126 -19.65 35.59 -14.51
C LEU A 126 -20.70 34.68 -13.85
N SER A 127 -20.93 34.82 -12.53
CA SER A 127 -21.82 33.96 -11.74
C SER A 127 -21.45 32.46 -11.87
N LEU A 128 -20.15 32.17 -11.91
CA LEU A 128 -19.60 30.81 -11.87
C LEU A 128 -19.24 30.44 -10.44
N GLU A 129 -19.68 29.26 -10.01
CA GLU A 129 -19.23 28.69 -8.74
C GLU A 129 -17.78 28.22 -8.86
N MET A 130 -16.92 28.57 -7.91
CA MET A 130 -15.52 28.16 -7.92
C MET A 130 -15.20 27.32 -6.68
N SER A 131 -14.76 26.08 -6.93
CA SER A 131 -14.15 25.20 -5.94
C SER A 131 -12.64 25.15 -6.14
N VAL A 132 -11.88 24.77 -5.12
CA VAL A 132 -10.41 24.71 -5.18
C VAL A 132 -9.91 23.38 -4.62
N ASN A 133 -8.84 22.86 -5.21
CA ASN A 133 -8.07 21.80 -4.58
C ASN A 133 -7.36 22.30 -3.31
N LEU A 134 -7.03 21.38 -2.39
CA LEU A 134 -6.42 21.70 -1.10
C LEU A 134 -4.92 22.08 -1.21
N CYS A 135 -4.26 21.62 -2.26
CA CYS A 135 -2.83 21.80 -2.50
C CYS A 135 -2.55 21.91 -4.01
N SER A 136 -1.28 22.10 -4.35
CA SER A 136 -0.80 21.89 -5.71
C SER A 136 -0.47 20.41 -5.90
N GLY A 137 -1.09 19.74 -6.87
CA GLY A 137 -0.93 18.30 -7.11
C GLY A 137 -2.11 17.45 -6.64
N TRP A 138 -1.98 16.12 -6.77
CA TRP A 138 -3.10 15.20 -6.59
C TRP A 138 -3.33 14.79 -5.13
N ASP A 139 -2.26 14.62 -4.38
CA ASP A 139 -2.27 14.14 -3.00
C ASP A 139 -2.20 15.33 -2.04
N ALA A 140 -3.01 15.33 -0.97
CA ALA A 140 -3.03 16.42 0.00
C ALA A 140 -1.72 16.51 0.78
N GLY A 141 -0.96 17.58 0.57
CA GLY A 141 0.33 17.80 1.21
C GLY A 141 0.99 19.11 0.74
N GLY A 142 2.26 19.29 1.09
CA GLY A 142 3.04 20.44 0.64
C GLY A 142 4.27 20.73 1.49
N PRO A 143 5.05 21.77 1.16
CA PRO A 143 6.32 22.07 1.82
C PRO A 143 6.18 22.43 3.31
N TRP A 144 4.97 22.73 3.77
CA TRP A 144 4.66 23.02 5.18
C TRP A 144 4.44 21.75 6.02
N ILE A 145 4.42 20.56 5.41
CA ILE A 145 4.31 19.29 6.13
C ILE A 145 5.71 18.77 6.47
N THR A 146 6.04 18.77 7.76
CA THR A 146 7.29 18.17 8.25
C THR A 146 7.17 16.65 8.35
N PRO A 147 8.28 15.89 8.43
CA PRO A 147 8.23 14.44 8.65
C PRO A 147 7.41 14.04 9.88
N GLU A 148 7.27 14.93 10.86
CA GLU A 148 6.50 14.70 12.06
C GLU A 148 4.98 14.72 11.83
N LEU A 149 4.53 15.59 10.93
CA LEU A 149 3.13 15.82 10.58
C LEU A 149 2.65 14.94 9.42
N GLY A 150 3.58 14.42 8.62
CA GLY A 150 3.28 13.54 7.49
C GLY A 150 2.71 12.19 7.90
N CYS A 151 2.17 11.47 6.91
CA CYS A 151 1.67 10.10 7.09
C CYS A 151 2.70 9.21 7.79
N ARG A 152 2.25 8.42 8.76
CA ARG A 152 3.11 7.52 9.53
C ARG A 152 2.86 6.07 9.14
N ARG A 153 3.90 5.25 9.22
CA ARG A 153 3.84 3.79 9.11
C ARG A 153 4.32 3.17 10.40
N LEU A 154 3.72 2.04 10.81
CA LEU A 154 4.35 1.19 11.82
C LEU A 154 5.63 0.61 11.24
N ALA A 155 6.66 0.48 12.05
CA ALA A 155 7.93 -0.15 11.71
C ALA A 155 8.46 -0.95 12.88
N TRP A 156 9.18 -2.03 12.60
CA TRP A 156 9.70 -2.91 13.62
C TRP A 156 11.11 -3.40 13.28
N SER A 157 11.87 -3.72 14.32
CA SER A 157 13.13 -4.45 14.20
C SER A 157 13.06 -5.69 15.09
N ARG A 158 13.80 -6.72 14.72
CA ARG A 158 13.82 -7.99 15.42
C ARG A 158 15.23 -8.35 15.85
N ILE A 159 15.37 -8.85 17.08
CA ILE A 159 16.55 -9.60 17.51
C ILE A 159 16.14 -10.95 18.08
N THR A 160 17.10 -11.86 18.19
CA THR A 160 16.92 -13.12 18.90
C THR A 160 17.81 -13.11 20.15
N VAL A 161 17.26 -13.52 21.29
CA VAL A 161 18.02 -13.69 22.53
C VAL A 161 17.75 -15.07 23.12
N THR A 162 18.80 -15.74 23.62
CA THR A 162 18.69 -17.03 24.31
C THR A 162 18.96 -16.83 25.81
N GLY A 163 18.05 -17.30 26.64
CA GLY A 163 18.19 -17.35 28.10
C GLY A 163 18.48 -18.76 28.63
N PRO A 164 18.72 -18.91 29.94
CA PRO A 164 18.63 -17.85 30.94
C PRO A 164 19.88 -16.96 30.97
N ARG A 165 19.69 -15.64 30.89
CA ARG A 165 20.78 -14.66 31.12
C ARG A 165 20.24 -13.25 31.36
N ALA A 166 21.04 -12.41 32.01
CA ALA A 166 20.81 -10.97 32.00
C ALA A 166 21.17 -10.39 30.61
N CYS A 167 20.24 -9.66 29.99
CA CYS A 167 20.42 -8.98 28.71
C CYS A 167 20.48 -7.47 28.92
N SER A 168 21.50 -6.83 28.35
CA SER A 168 21.70 -5.38 28.31
C SER A 168 22.17 -5.00 26.90
N GLU A 169 21.26 -5.01 25.94
CA GLU A 169 21.58 -4.83 24.52
C GLU A 169 20.85 -3.64 23.92
N LYS A 170 21.54 -2.91 23.05
CA LYS A 170 20.92 -1.85 22.27
C LYS A 170 20.11 -2.48 21.15
N LEU A 171 18.79 -2.32 21.21
CA LEU A 171 17.93 -2.81 20.14
C LEU A 171 18.17 -1.96 18.87
N PRO A 172 18.27 -2.59 17.69
CA PRO A 172 18.39 -1.86 16.45
C PRO A 172 17.16 -0.97 16.22
N LEU A 173 17.30 0.03 15.35
CA LEU A 173 16.14 0.68 14.75
C LEU A 173 15.64 -0.18 13.59
N PRO A 174 14.35 -0.10 13.24
CA PRO A 174 13.86 -0.71 12.00
C PRO A 174 14.64 -0.21 10.78
N ALA A 175 14.82 -1.08 9.78
CA ALA A 175 15.53 -0.74 8.55
C ALA A 175 14.96 0.55 7.91
N GLY A 176 15.85 1.41 7.42
CA GLY A 176 15.51 2.69 6.79
C GLY A 176 14.91 3.75 7.72
N CYS A 177 14.85 3.52 9.04
CA CYS A 177 14.36 4.52 9.99
C CYS A 177 15.52 5.35 10.57
N GLN A 178 15.29 6.65 10.69
CA GLN A 178 16.21 7.56 11.38
C GLN A 178 15.74 7.78 12.82
N ALA A 179 16.67 7.78 13.78
CA ALA A 179 16.36 7.95 15.20
C ALA A 179 15.55 9.23 15.48
N ALA A 180 15.83 10.32 14.74
CA ALA A 180 15.15 11.61 14.89
C ALA A 180 13.65 11.56 14.58
N HIS A 181 13.20 10.61 13.75
CA HIS A 181 11.81 10.55 13.28
C HIS A 181 11.09 9.25 13.68
N PHE A 182 11.75 8.39 14.44
CA PHE A 182 11.19 7.13 14.94
C PHE A 182 10.74 7.28 16.39
N ALA A 183 9.53 6.83 16.69
CA ALA A 183 9.01 6.79 18.05
C ALA A 183 8.58 5.35 18.40
N ASP A 184 9.08 4.86 19.54
CA ASP A 184 8.72 3.55 20.08
C ASP A 184 7.23 3.52 20.48
N ILE A 185 6.58 2.38 20.22
CA ILE A 185 5.21 2.07 20.64
C ILE A 185 5.23 0.91 21.64
N ALA A 186 5.91 -0.18 21.30
CA ALA A 186 5.98 -1.37 22.14
C ALA A 186 7.27 -2.16 21.90
N VAL A 187 7.77 -2.82 22.95
CA VAL A 187 8.78 -3.87 22.83
C VAL A 187 8.18 -5.17 23.34
N GLN A 188 8.16 -6.21 22.53
CA GLN A 188 7.54 -7.49 22.87
C GLN A 188 8.52 -8.64 22.67
N ALA A 189 8.54 -9.60 23.58
CA ALA A 189 9.25 -10.86 23.42
C ALA A 189 8.27 -12.01 23.20
N LEU A 190 8.56 -12.86 22.22
CA LEU A 190 7.79 -14.04 21.88
C LEU A 190 8.73 -15.26 21.90
N PRO A 191 8.27 -16.45 22.33
CA PRO A 191 9.06 -17.67 22.16
C PRO A 191 9.41 -17.87 20.68
N ALA A 192 10.68 -18.11 20.39
CA ALA A 192 11.18 -18.35 19.05
C ALA A 192 11.43 -19.85 18.84
N PRO A 193 10.92 -20.48 17.76
CA PRO A 193 11.27 -21.85 17.39
C PRO A 193 12.78 -22.00 17.20
N GLU A 194 13.34 -23.21 17.41
CA GLU A 194 14.78 -23.48 17.18
C GLU A 194 15.21 -23.14 15.74
N ASP A 195 14.34 -23.36 14.75
CA ASP A 195 14.60 -23.12 13.32
C ASP A 195 14.57 -21.64 12.90
N ASP A 196 14.18 -20.72 13.79
CA ASP A 196 14.03 -19.29 13.45
C ASP A 196 15.39 -18.55 13.38
N ALA A 197 16.50 -19.29 13.38
CA ALA A 197 17.89 -18.79 13.45
C ALA A 197 18.63 -18.78 12.11
N ALA A 198 17.98 -19.12 11.00
CA ALA A 198 18.66 -19.08 9.71
C ALA A 198 19.21 -17.67 9.48
N ALA A 199 20.54 -17.54 9.44
CA ALA A 199 21.21 -16.29 9.10
C ALA A 199 20.65 -15.81 7.75
N LEU A 200 20.33 -14.51 7.66
CA LEU A 200 19.86 -13.93 6.40
C LEU A 200 20.89 -14.23 5.31
N PRO A 201 20.45 -14.69 4.13
CA PRO A 201 21.38 -14.99 3.05
C PRO A 201 22.03 -13.69 2.58
N LYS A 202 23.29 -13.80 2.16
CA LYS A 202 23.88 -12.75 1.32
C LYS A 202 23.20 -12.84 -0.05
N VAL A 203 22.53 -11.77 -0.46
CA VAL A 203 21.79 -11.75 -1.72
C VAL A 203 22.58 -11.02 -2.81
N THR A 204 22.60 -11.61 -4.00
CA THR A 204 23.08 -10.99 -5.24
C THR A 204 22.06 -11.20 -6.35
N ALA A 205 22.10 -10.38 -7.40
CA ALA A 205 21.22 -10.51 -8.55
C ALA A 205 21.98 -10.30 -9.87
N SER A 206 21.39 -10.75 -10.97
CA SER A 206 21.90 -10.52 -12.33
C SER A 206 22.08 -9.05 -12.67
N SER A 207 21.17 -8.21 -12.19
CA SER A 207 21.15 -6.77 -12.40
C SER A 207 20.46 -6.09 -11.23
N SER A 208 20.63 -4.78 -11.05
CA SER A 208 19.90 -4.00 -10.05
C SER A 208 19.88 -2.52 -10.45
N GLN A 209 18.75 -1.85 -10.26
CA GLN A 209 18.71 -0.40 -10.26
C GLN A 209 19.39 0.14 -8.98
N LYS A 210 20.08 1.29 -9.09
CA LYS A 210 20.93 1.86 -8.02
C LYS A 210 20.22 1.98 -6.67
N ASP A 211 18.96 2.41 -6.68
CA ASP A 211 18.18 2.68 -5.46
C ASP A 211 17.42 1.44 -4.94
N TYR A 212 17.47 0.32 -5.68
CA TYR A 212 16.70 -0.89 -5.39
C TYR A 212 17.59 -2.16 -5.49
N PRO A 213 18.56 -2.32 -4.57
CA PRO A 213 19.54 -3.39 -4.62
C PRO A 213 18.95 -4.76 -4.28
N ALA A 214 19.64 -5.82 -4.72
CA ALA A 214 19.26 -7.21 -4.46
C ALA A 214 19.08 -7.56 -2.97
N SER A 215 19.78 -6.86 -2.06
CA SER A 215 19.64 -7.07 -0.61
C SER A 215 18.24 -6.77 -0.07
N GLY A 216 17.45 -5.96 -0.79
CA GLY A 216 16.09 -5.59 -0.39
C GLY A 216 15.05 -6.70 -0.51
N VAL A 217 15.43 -7.94 -0.82
CA VAL A 217 14.52 -9.11 -0.86
C VAL A 217 14.72 -10.07 0.31
N ALA A 218 15.71 -9.83 1.17
CA ALA A 218 16.02 -10.71 2.30
C ALA A 218 16.50 -9.87 3.49
N ASP A 219 15.85 -8.74 3.74
CA ASP A 219 16.10 -7.86 4.88
C ASP A 219 14.96 -7.84 5.90
N ASP A 220 14.03 -8.80 5.78
CA ASP A 220 12.87 -8.96 6.68
C ASP A 220 11.94 -7.71 6.64
N SER A 221 11.94 -7.00 5.50
CA SER A 221 11.19 -5.77 5.29
C SER A 221 10.47 -5.79 3.94
N ASP A 222 9.16 -5.64 3.98
CA ASP A 222 8.30 -5.52 2.79
C ASP A 222 8.35 -4.13 2.13
N ALA A 223 8.99 -3.16 2.79
CA ALA A 223 9.11 -1.77 2.34
C ALA A 223 10.29 -1.58 1.37
N THR A 224 11.23 -2.49 1.43
CA THR A 224 12.40 -2.62 0.57
C THR A 224 12.07 -3.62 -0.53
N PHE A 225 12.69 -3.45 -1.68
CA PHE A 225 12.49 -4.34 -2.82
C PHE A 225 13.67 -4.22 -3.77
N TRP A 226 13.88 -5.28 -4.54
CA TRP A 226 14.81 -5.31 -5.66
C TRP A 226 14.09 -4.96 -6.97
N VAL A 227 14.79 -4.26 -7.86
CA VAL A 227 14.34 -3.98 -9.24
C VAL A 227 15.45 -4.33 -10.23
N SER A 228 15.13 -5.14 -11.24
CA SER A 228 16.07 -5.42 -12.34
C SER A 228 16.31 -4.20 -13.24
N ASP A 229 17.45 -4.15 -13.95
CA ASP A 229 17.95 -2.93 -14.64
C ASP A 229 17.25 -2.60 -15.99
N GLY A 230 15.98 -2.96 -16.13
CA GLY A 230 15.22 -2.64 -17.34
C GLY A 230 14.31 -1.41 -17.16
N TRP A 231 14.26 -0.58 -18.20
CA TRP A 231 13.65 0.77 -18.14
C TRP A 231 12.54 0.98 -19.18
N LYS A 232 12.48 0.16 -20.23
CA LYS A 232 11.50 0.28 -21.33
C LYS A 232 10.79 -1.05 -21.57
N ALA A 233 9.60 -0.98 -22.15
CA ALA A 233 8.86 -2.18 -22.55
C ALA A 233 9.74 -3.09 -23.43
N GLY A 234 9.86 -4.36 -23.04
CA GLY A 234 10.76 -5.30 -23.70
C GLY A 234 12.16 -5.35 -23.08
N ASP A 235 12.46 -4.61 -22.02
CA ASP A 235 13.70 -4.79 -21.28
C ASP A 235 13.61 -5.89 -20.20
N GLY A 236 12.41 -6.35 -19.87
CA GLY A 236 12.21 -7.33 -18.80
C GLY A 236 12.73 -8.73 -19.11
N PRO A 237 12.67 -9.64 -18.12
CA PRO A 237 13.18 -11.00 -18.25
C PRO A 237 12.48 -11.79 -19.35
N ARG A 238 13.27 -12.61 -20.05
CA ARG A 238 12.84 -13.56 -21.09
C ARG A 238 13.61 -14.87 -20.96
N PRO A 239 13.16 -15.98 -21.57
CA PRO A 239 13.92 -17.24 -21.53
C PRO A 239 15.36 -17.13 -22.06
N ASP A 240 15.62 -16.29 -23.04
CA ASP A 240 16.94 -16.02 -23.62
C ASP A 240 17.76 -14.96 -22.85
N ARG A 241 17.09 -14.14 -22.03
CA ARG A 241 17.70 -13.14 -21.16
C ARG A 241 17.01 -13.14 -19.79
N PRO A 242 17.25 -14.18 -18.96
CA PRO A 242 16.60 -14.29 -17.67
C PRO A 242 17.25 -13.33 -16.67
N GLU A 243 16.45 -12.91 -15.68
CA GLU A 243 16.97 -12.30 -14.47
C GLU A 243 17.07 -13.36 -13.38
N TRP A 244 17.97 -13.19 -12.41
CA TRP A 244 18.09 -14.11 -11.30
C TRP A 244 18.41 -13.40 -9.99
N ILE A 245 17.96 -14.00 -8.89
CA ILE A 245 18.33 -13.63 -7.53
C ILE A 245 18.99 -14.85 -6.88
N ARG A 246 20.22 -14.68 -6.38
CA ARG A 246 21.03 -15.69 -5.69
C ARG A 246 21.06 -15.38 -4.20
N CYS A 247 20.75 -16.39 -3.39
CA CYS A 247 20.77 -16.35 -1.93
C CYS A 247 21.86 -17.30 -1.41
N ASP A 248 22.93 -16.72 -0.86
CA ASP A 248 24.06 -17.45 -0.28
C ASP A 248 23.95 -17.50 1.25
N PHE A 249 23.75 -18.69 1.79
CA PHE A 249 23.71 -18.95 3.22
C PHE A 249 25.11 -19.25 3.77
N PRO A 250 25.46 -18.74 4.97
CA PRO A 250 26.72 -19.07 5.62
C PRO A 250 26.91 -20.57 5.88
N GLU A 251 25.81 -21.28 6.14
CA GLU A 251 25.76 -22.74 6.30
C GLU A 251 24.62 -23.33 5.45
N PRO A 252 24.76 -24.57 4.92
CA PRO A 252 23.70 -25.20 4.15
C PRO A 252 22.41 -25.37 4.97
N ILE A 253 21.31 -24.81 4.46
CA ILE A 253 19.98 -24.95 5.06
C ILE A 253 19.21 -26.11 4.43
N GLU A 254 18.27 -26.69 5.18
CA GLU A 254 17.26 -27.59 4.62
C GLU A 254 16.02 -26.79 4.21
N ALA A 255 15.60 -26.91 2.96
CA ALA A 255 14.40 -26.25 2.44
C ALA A 255 13.59 -27.20 1.56
N SER A 256 12.27 -27.04 1.56
CA SER A 256 11.34 -27.76 0.67
C SER A 256 10.36 -26.81 -0.02
N PHE A 257 10.55 -25.50 0.14
CA PHE A 257 9.77 -24.49 -0.56
C PHE A 257 10.52 -23.14 -0.56
N LEU A 258 10.08 -22.22 -1.41
CA LEU A 258 10.48 -20.82 -1.46
C LEU A 258 9.23 -19.95 -1.62
N THR A 259 8.99 -19.04 -0.67
CA THR A 259 7.96 -18.01 -0.79
C THR A 259 8.55 -16.76 -1.45
N VAL A 260 7.85 -16.24 -2.44
CA VAL A 260 8.18 -15.04 -3.20
C VAL A 260 7.07 -14.01 -2.99
N LEU A 261 7.41 -12.85 -2.41
CA LEU A 261 6.51 -11.70 -2.35
C LEU A 261 6.84 -10.75 -3.51
N PRO A 262 5.98 -10.65 -4.54
CA PRO A 262 6.15 -9.65 -5.58
C PRO A 262 5.75 -8.25 -5.07
N ARG A 263 6.29 -7.20 -5.69
CA ARG A 263 5.75 -5.84 -5.48
C ARG A 263 4.38 -5.73 -6.18
N PRO A 264 3.34 -5.15 -5.57
CA PRO A 264 2.02 -5.03 -6.19
C PRO A 264 2.07 -4.44 -7.61
N GLY A 265 1.47 -5.14 -8.58
CA GLY A 265 1.46 -4.78 -10.01
C GLY A 265 2.73 -5.16 -10.79
N TYR A 266 3.72 -5.75 -10.13
CA TYR A 266 4.96 -6.26 -10.70
C TYR A 266 5.19 -7.70 -10.22
N GLY A 267 6.26 -8.33 -10.71
CA GLY A 267 6.81 -9.54 -10.11
C GLY A 267 7.05 -10.68 -11.08
N PRO A 268 7.67 -11.78 -10.63
CA PRO A 268 7.95 -12.94 -11.47
C PRO A 268 6.64 -13.56 -11.98
N ARG A 269 6.61 -13.92 -13.26
CA ARG A 269 5.51 -14.68 -13.88
C ARG A 269 5.92 -16.14 -14.04
N THR A 270 7.03 -16.41 -14.72
CA THR A 270 7.56 -17.77 -14.90
C THR A 270 9.03 -17.84 -14.55
N GLY A 271 9.48 -19.03 -14.17
CA GLY A 271 10.88 -19.27 -13.88
C GLY A 271 11.13 -20.59 -13.18
N ALA A 272 12.25 -20.65 -12.48
CA ALA A 272 12.68 -21.85 -11.77
C ALA A 272 13.40 -21.51 -10.45
N VAL A 273 13.34 -22.42 -9.50
CA VAL A 273 14.24 -22.46 -8.35
C VAL A 273 15.37 -23.42 -8.68
N GLN A 274 16.60 -22.97 -8.42
CA GLN A 274 17.81 -23.71 -8.71
C GLN A 274 18.72 -23.77 -7.48
N ILE A 275 19.57 -24.79 -7.41
CA ILE A 275 20.64 -24.89 -6.41
C ILE A 275 22.00 -25.00 -7.10
N GLU A 276 23.03 -24.48 -6.46
CA GLU A 276 24.41 -24.62 -6.95
C GLU A 276 24.86 -26.09 -6.81
N THR A 277 25.45 -26.63 -7.87
CA THR A 277 26.01 -27.98 -7.91
C THR A 277 27.46 -27.96 -7.43
N ALA A 278 27.98 -29.11 -7.00
CA ALA A 278 29.39 -29.23 -6.56
C ALA A 278 30.42 -28.80 -7.62
N GLY A 279 30.03 -28.77 -8.91
CA GLY A 279 30.87 -28.29 -10.02
C GLY A 279 30.76 -26.80 -10.33
N GLY A 280 30.08 -26.00 -9.49
CA GLY A 280 29.89 -24.55 -9.69
C GLY A 280 28.82 -24.16 -10.72
N GLY A 281 28.02 -25.12 -11.17
CA GLY A 281 26.85 -24.88 -12.04
C GLY A 281 25.56 -24.77 -11.23
N PHE A 282 24.42 -24.63 -11.90
CA PHE A 282 23.11 -24.64 -11.24
C PHE A 282 22.25 -25.77 -11.81
N THR A 283 21.50 -26.44 -10.95
CA THR A 283 20.46 -27.40 -11.35
C THR A 283 19.10 -26.93 -10.88
N THR A 284 18.09 -27.11 -11.73
CA THR A 284 16.70 -26.77 -11.42
C THR A 284 16.09 -27.81 -10.49
N ILE A 285 15.48 -27.34 -9.40
CA ILE A 285 14.78 -28.19 -8.41
C ILE A 285 13.25 -28.02 -8.46
N ALA A 286 12.76 -26.90 -9.00
CA ALA A 286 11.36 -26.67 -9.30
C ALA A 286 11.19 -25.59 -10.37
N GLU A 287 10.11 -25.70 -11.15
CA GLU A 287 9.63 -24.64 -12.04
C GLU A 287 8.40 -23.98 -11.40
N PHE A 288 8.16 -22.72 -11.74
CA PHE A 288 6.98 -22.00 -11.25
C PHE A 288 6.31 -21.19 -12.36
N SER A 289 5.00 -21.01 -12.18
CA SER A 289 4.16 -20.08 -12.94
C SER A 289 3.21 -19.40 -11.96
N PHE A 290 3.35 -18.09 -11.78
CA PHE A 290 2.59 -17.31 -10.83
C PHE A 290 1.47 -16.51 -11.51
N PRO A 291 0.30 -16.38 -10.87
CA PRO A 291 -0.72 -15.42 -11.29
C PRO A 291 -0.34 -13.99 -10.86
N ASN A 292 -0.84 -12.98 -11.58
CA ASN A 292 -0.65 -11.57 -11.21
C ASN A 292 -1.62 -11.16 -10.08
N THR A 293 -1.30 -11.54 -8.85
CA THR A 293 -2.15 -11.23 -7.69
C THR A 293 -1.57 -10.16 -6.77
N GLY A 294 -0.26 -9.87 -6.90
CA GLY A 294 0.47 -9.04 -5.93
C GLY A 294 0.58 -9.68 -4.52
N ARG A 295 0.17 -10.95 -4.36
CA ARG A 295 0.24 -11.68 -3.09
C ARG A 295 1.46 -12.60 -3.08
N ALA A 296 1.93 -12.95 -1.88
CA ALA A 296 2.96 -13.96 -1.70
C ALA A 296 2.58 -15.27 -2.41
N GLN A 297 3.53 -15.85 -3.13
CA GLN A 297 3.40 -17.11 -3.84
C GLN A 297 4.44 -18.09 -3.31
N THR A 298 4.07 -19.35 -3.09
CA THR A 298 5.00 -20.38 -2.63
C THR A 298 5.32 -21.35 -3.76
N ILE A 299 6.60 -21.67 -3.92
CA ILE A 299 7.11 -22.69 -4.83
C ILE A 299 7.55 -23.86 -3.99
N ASP A 300 6.83 -24.98 -4.05
CA ASP A 300 7.22 -26.21 -3.37
C ASP A 300 8.24 -27.00 -4.20
N PHE A 301 9.18 -27.66 -3.52
CA PHE A 301 10.18 -28.54 -4.13
C PHE A 301 10.57 -29.69 -3.20
N PRO A 302 11.16 -30.77 -3.72
CA PRO A 302 11.69 -31.84 -2.86
C PRO A 302 12.62 -31.28 -1.79
N LYS A 303 12.58 -31.83 -0.57
CA LYS A 303 13.45 -31.38 0.52
C LYS A 303 14.93 -31.51 0.10
N VAL A 304 15.64 -30.39 0.05
CA VAL A 304 17.05 -30.29 -0.34
C VAL A 304 17.85 -29.59 0.74
N ARG A 305 19.12 -29.97 0.88
CA ARG A 305 20.10 -29.27 1.73
C ARG A 305 21.13 -28.57 0.85
N ALA A 306 21.14 -27.23 0.85
CA ALA A 306 22.03 -26.43 0.01
C ALA A 306 22.42 -25.11 0.70
N ALA A 307 23.61 -24.61 0.37
CA ALA A 307 24.07 -23.29 0.82
C ALA A 307 23.70 -22.17 -0.16
N CYS A 308 23.38 -22.50 -1.41
CA CYS A 308 23.09 -21.51 -2.45
C CYS A 308 21.82 -21.90 -3.19
N PHE A 309 20.84 -21.00 -3.14
CA PHE A 309 19.58 -21.09 -3.87
C PHE A 309 19.49 -19.92 -4.85
N ARG A 310 18.95 -20.17 -6.04
CA ARG A 310 18.76 -19.16 -7.08
C ARG A 310 17.34 -19.18 -7.61
N LEU A 311 16.63 -18.06 -7.51
CA LEU A 311 15.39 -17.83 -8.24
C LEU A 311 15.75 -17.31 -9.64
N LEU A 312 15.53 -18.13 -10.66
CA LEU A 312 15.64 -17.77 -12.07
C LEU A 312 14.29 -17.28 -12.57
N ILE A 313 14.24 -16.13 -13.22
CA ILE A 313 13.01 -15.47 -13.68
C ILE A 313 13.09 -15.33 -15.21
N THR A 314 12.16 -15.98 -15.91
CA THR A 314 12.12 -16.02 -17.38
C THR A 314 10.98 -15.20 -17.97
N SER A 315 10.05 -14.71 -17.15
CA SER A 315 9.09 -13.67 -17.53
C SER A 315 8.54 -12.97 -16.30
N ALA A 316 7.97 -11.78 -16.46
CA ALA A 316 7.46 -10.96 -15.36
C ALA A 316 6.17 -10.22 -15.70
N TYR A 317 5.46 -9.80 -14.65
CA TYR A 317 4.40 -8.80 -14.72
C TYR A 317 4.98 -7.40 -14.52
N THR A 318 4.39 -6.43 -15.20
CA THR A 318 4.75 -5.01 -15.13
C THR A 318 3.48 -4.19 -15.29
N PHE A 319 3.36 -3.13 -14.49
CA PHE A 319 2.24 -2.20 -14.56
C PHE A 319 2.10 -1.60 -15.98
N GLY A 320 0.90 -1.70 -16.56
CA GLY A 320 0.58 -1.09 -17.85
C GLY A 320 1.16 -1.79 -19.09
N SER A 321 1.88 -2.92 -18.95
CA SER A 321 2.43 -3.66 -20.10
C SER A 321 2.50 -5.17 -19.81
N PRO A 322 1.35 -5.89 -19.82
CA PRO A 322 1.30 -7.31 -19.49
C PRO A 322 2.09 -8.20 -20.47
N ASP A 323 2.21 -7.80 -21.74
CA ASP A 323 2.88 -8.61 -22.77
C ASP A 323 4.31 -8.16 -23.08
N SER A 324 4.76 -7.07 -22.46
CA SER A 324 6.08 -6.49 -22.70
C SER A 324 6.64 -5.88 -21.41
N SER A 325 7.01 -6.77 -20.49
CA SER A 325 7.61 -6.33 -19.21
C SER A 325 8.88 -5.51 -19.45
N TRP A 326 9.09 -4.50 -18.60
CA TRP A 326 10.30 -3.69 -18.63
C TRP A 326 11.34 -4.13 -17.61
N ASN A 327 10.94 -4.74 -16.50
CA ASN A 327 11.76 -5.18 -15.38
C ASN A 327 10.93 -6.15 -14.53
N VAL A 328 11.58 -6.75 -13.53
CA VAL A 328 10.92 -7.52 -12.47
C VAL A 328 11.23 -6.89 -11.12
N GLN A 329 10.25 -6.95 -10.20
CA GLN A 329 10.37 -6.39 -8.86
C GLN A 329 9.91 -7.40 -7.82
N VAL A 330 10.78 -7.67 -6.85
CA VAL A 330 10.54 -8.63 -5.76
C VAL A 330 10.76 -7.91 -4.43
N SER A 331 9.79 -8.02 -3.53
CA SER A 331 9.85 -7.43 -2.19
C SER A 331 10.49 -8.38 -1.19
N GLU A 332 10.23 -9.69 -1.26
CA GLU A 332 10.79 -10.65 -0.30
C GLU A 332 10.96 -12.04 -0.91
N LEU A 333 12.03 -12.74 -0.52
CA LEU A 333 12.26 -14.16 -0.70
C LEU A 333 12.41 -14.83 0.67
N SER A 334 11.59 -15.83 0.96
CA SER A 334 11.61 -16.53 2.24
C SER A 334 11.62 -18.04 2.09
N PHE A 335 12.52 -18.70 2.83
CA PHE A 335 12.60 -20.16 2.96
C PHE A 335 11.84 -20.67 4.20
N LYS A 336 10.97 -19.84 4.80
CA LYS A 336 10.09 -20.19 5.94
C LYS A 336 8.62 -20.26 5.48
N PRO A 337 7.80 -21.22 5.98
CA PRO A 337 6.45 -21.40 5.45
C PRO A 337 5.59 -20.15 5.67
N SER A 338 4.68 -19.86 4.75
CA SER A 338 3.65 -18.84 4.94
C SER A 338 2.85 -19.13 6.22
N GLY A 339 2.68 -18.15 7.10
CA GLY A 339 1.95 -18.28 8.37
C GLY A 339 2.78 -18.64 9.61
N ARG A 340 4.07 -19.03 9.47
CA ARG A 340 5.03 -19.12 10.60
C ARG A 340 5.85 -17.87 10.80
N PHE A 341 5.76 -16.96 9.84
CA PHE A 341 6.42 -15.69 9.89
C PHE A 341 5.61 -14.76 10.80
N LEU A 342 6.23 -13.68 11.25
CA LEU A 342 5.51 -12.44 11.53
C LEU A 342 4.96 -11.83 10.21
N SER A 343 4.49 -12.68 9.29
CA SER A 343 3.85 -12.32 8.04
C SER A 343 2.54 -11.61 8.37
N ALA A 344 2.15 -10.71 7.49
CA ALA A 344 1.02 -9.81 7.70
C ALA A 344 1.21 -8.76 8.81
N LEU A 345 2.38 -8.59 9.45
CA LEU A 345 2.62 -7.35 10.23
C LEU A 345 2.53 -6.13 9.32
N ALA A 346 3.03 -6.23 8.09
CA ALA A 346 2.79 -5.30 6.98
C ALA A 346 1.31 -4.99 6.74
N VAL A 347 0.49 -6.04 6.60
CA VAL A 347 -0.95 -5.94 6.34
C VAL A 347 -1.68 -5.33 7.56
N LYS A 348 -1.34 -5.77 8.78
CA LYS A 348 -1.85 -5.25 10.06
C LYS A 348 -1.37 -3.82 10.35
N ALA A 349 -0.20 -3.44 9.82
CA ALA A 349 0.36 -2.10 9.85
C ALA A 349 -0.22 -1.18 8.76
N ALA A 350 -1.22 -1.65 8.00
CA ALA A 350 -1.78 -0.94 6.85
C ALA A 350 -0.72 -0.48 5.83
N ARG A 351 0.41 -1.20 5.72
CA ARG A 351 1.47 -0.93 4.74
C ARG A 351 1.14 -1.43 3.35
N THR A 352 0.16 -2.33 3.22
CA THR A 352 -0.33 -2.73 1.90
C THR A 352 -1.00 -1.52 1.25
N PRO A 353 -0.51 -1.02 0.11
CA PRO A 353 -1.23 0.02 -0.62
C PRO A 353 -2.65 -0.46 -0.86
N MET A 354 -3.65 0.34 -0.47
CA MET A 354 -5.01 0.11 -0.94
C MET A 354 -4.98 0.26 -2.45
N SER A 355 -5.04 -0.85 -3.18
CA SER A 355 -5.13 -0.82 -4.63
C SER A 355 -6.48 -0.22 -5.00
N TYR A 356 -6.46 1.02 -5.50
CA TYR A 356 -7.62 1.62 -6.13
C TYR A 356 -7.76 1.03 -7.54
N GLU A 357 -8.14 -0.25 -7.64
CA GLU A 357 -8.47 -0.83 -8.95
C GLU A 357 -9.84 -0.31 -9.39
N ARG A 358 -9.85 0.38 -10.54
CA ARG A 358 -11.01 1.08 -11.12
C ARG A 358 -12.11 0.13 -11.63
N HIS A 359 -11.90 -1.18 -11.59
CA HIS A 359 -12.82 -2.21 -12.10
C HIS A 359 -12.72 -3.53 -11.32
N GLY A 360 -13.15 -3.55 -10.07
CA GLY A 360 -13.21 -4.79 -9.29
C GLY A 360 -13.52 -4.51 -7.83
N GLN A 361 -14.14 -5.45 -7.12
CA GLN A 361 -14.48 -5.26 -5.71
C GLN A 361 -13.24 -4.85 -4.92
N SER A 362 -13.33 -3.75 -4.18
CA SER A 362 -12.31 -3.32 -3.21
C SER A 362 -12.10 -4.44 -2.21
N TYR A 363 -11.12 -5.28 -2.47
CA TYR A 363 -10.65 -6.26 -1.53
C TYR A 363 -9.58 -5.53 -0.71
N VAL A 364 -9.97 -5.00 0.45
CA VAL A 364 -9.11 -5.24 1.63
C VAL A 364 -8.79 -6.72 1.49
N PRO A 365 -7.52 -7.17 1.35
CA PRO A 365 -7.22 -8.58 1.52
C PRO A 365 -7.98 -8.93 2.77
N ALA A 366 -9.04 -9.72 2.65
CA ALA A 366 -9.68 -10.22 3.84
C ALA A 366 -8.48 -10.72 4.65
N LEU A 367 -8.46 -10.39 5.94
CA LEU A 367 -7.69 -11.17 6.89
C LEU A 367 -8.34 -12.56 6.89
N GLU A 368 -8.37 -13.21 5.72
CA GLU A 368 -8.53 -14.62 5.54
C GLU A 368 -7.34 -15.11 6.32
N ASP A 369 -7.69 -15.65 7.48
CA ASP A 369 -6.89 -16.62 8.20
C ASP A 369 -6.14 -17.41 7.14
N ASP A 370 -4.82 -17.18 7.04
CA ASP A 370 -3.97 -17.96 6.15
C ASP A 370 -4.22 -19.39 6.60
N GLY A 371 -5.10 -20.12 5.91
CA GLY A 371 -5.73 -21.37 6.37
C GLY A 371 -4.76 -22.53 6.59
N GLY A 372 -3.46 -22.24 6.69
CA GLY A 372 -2.39 -23.05 7.23
C GLY A 372 -2.16 -22.89 8.74
N ALA A 373 -3.07 -22.28 9.51
CA ALA A 373 -3.22 -22.60 10.94
C ALA A 373 -3.81 -24.01 11.09
N GLY A 374 -3.19 -25.01 10.44
CA GLY A 374 -3.27 -26.36 10.94
C GLY A 374 -2.82 -26.34 12.39
N ASP A 375 -3.50 -27.12 13.22
CA ASP A 375 -3.22 -27.46 14.62
C ASP A 375 -1.74 -27.72 15.02
N GLY A 376 -0.79 -27.67 14.09
CA GLY A 376 0.65 -27.81 14.28
C GLY A 376 1.39 -26.55 14.77
N GLY A 377 1.17 -26.16 16.03
CA GLY A 377 2.19 -25.62 16.94
C GLY A 377 3.17 -24.53 16.47
N GLY A 378 2.78 -23.63 15.55
CA GLY A 378 3.68 -22.62 14.99
C GLY A 378 3.43 -21.16 15.41
N ALA A 379 2.23 -20.81 15.87
CA ALA A 379 1.86 -19.44 16.24
C ALA A 379 2.08 -19.18 17.74
N ALA A 380 2.67 -18.04 18.08
CA ALA A 380 2.79 -17.63 19.48
C ALA A 380 1.39 -17.35 20.07
N ARG A 381 1.09 -17.95 21.22
CA ARG A 381 -0.16 -17.66 21.93
C ARG A 381 -0.05 -16.28 22.58
N PRO A 382 -1.12 -15.47 22.66
CA PRO A 382 -1.08 -14.16 23.33
C PRO A 382 -0.55 -14.23 24.76
N ALA A 383 -0.84 -15.32 25.49
CA ALA A 383 -0.37 -15.54 26.85
C ALA A 383 1.15 -15.78 26.97
N ASP A 384 1.83 -16.14 25.87
CA ASP A 384 3.27 -16.36 25.84
C ASP A 384 4.04 -15.09 25.46
N VAL A 385 3.35 -14.00 25.12
CA VAL A 385 3.97 -12.72 24.75
C VAL A 385 4.29 -11.92 26.01
N ILE A 386 5.54 -11.49 26.14
CA ILE A 386 6.02 -10.66 27.25
C ILE A 386 6.16 -9.22 26.76
N ASP A 387 5.48 -8.29 27.43
CA ASP A 387 5.68 -6.85 27.21
C ASP A 387 6.95 -6.37 27.94
N LEU A 388 7.91 -5.91 27.14
CA LEU A 388 9.20 -5.39 27.56
C LEU A 388 9.30 -3.86 27.37
N SER A 389 8.20 -3.18 27.05
CA SER A 389 8.21 -1.75 26.72
C SER A 389 8.78 -0.89 27.85
N ALA A 390 8.41 -1.19 29.10
CA ALA A 390 8.93 -0.51 30.29
C ALA A 390 10.41 -0.81 30.60
N LYS A 391 11.00 -1.79 29.90
CA LYS A 391 12.40 -2.20 30.05
C LYS A 391 13.32 -1.61 28.97
N LEU A 392 12.77 -0.84 28.04
CA LEU A 392 13.54 -0.10 27.03
C LEU A 392 13.94 1.27 27.58
N GLY A 393 15.24 1.52 27.67
CA GLY A 393 15.79 2.82 28.00
C GLY A 393 15.65 3.84 26.85
N PRO A 394 15.78 5.15 27.13
CA PRO A 394 15.66 6.21 26.12
C PRO A 394 16.74 6.17 25.03
N ASP A 395 17.86 5.47 25.27
CA ASP A 395 18.92 5.24 24.30
C ASP A 395 18.66 4.02 23.40
N GLY A 396 17.52 3.35 23.57
CA GLY A 396 17.13 2.11 22.89
C GLY A 396 17.74 0.85 23.50
N ARG A 397 18.31 0.92 24.71
CA ARG A 397 18.88 -0.25 25.41
C ARG A 397 17.83 -1.01 26.19
N LEU A 398 17.70 -2.31 25.92
CA LEU A 398 16.82 -3.21 26.64
C LEU A 398 17.55 -3.80 27.85
N SER A 399 16.95 -3.68 29.04
CA SER A 399 17.40 -4.35 30.27
C SER A 399 16.43 -5.45 30.68
N TRP A 400 16.78 -6.70 30.47
CA TRP A 400 15.86 -7.83 30.66
C TRP A 400 16.56 -9.09 31.17
N ASP A 401 16.04 -9.67 32.26
CA ASP A 401 16.38 -11.01 32.70
C ASP A 401 15.62 -12.04 31.86
N VAL A 402 16.32 -12.56 30.85
CA VAL A 402 15.76 -13.45 29.83
C VAL A 402 15.45 -14.80 30.48
N PRO A 403 14.19 -15.27 30.48
CA PRO A 403 13.86 -16.61 30.96
C PRO A 403 14.52 -17.70 30.10
N PRO A 404 14.67 -18.94 30.62
CA PRO A 404 15.13 -20.07 29.83
C PRO A 404 14.37 -20.20 28.50
N GLY A 405 15.10 -20.50 27.43
CA GLY A 405 14.55 -20.64 26.09
C GLY A 405 15.03 -19.55 25.13
N ARG A 406 14.57 -19.67 23.89
CA ARG A 406 14.92 -18.75 22.80
C ARG A 406 13.75 -17.78 22.57
N TRP A 407 14.07 -16.50 22.44
CA TRP A 407 13.09 -15.43 22.36
C TRP A 407 13.34 -14.53 21.16
N ALA A 408 12.30 -14.22 20.40
CA ALA A 408 12.28 -13.15 19.41
C ALA A 408 11.84 -11.86 20.11
N VAL A 409 12.69 -10.84 20.10
CA VAL A 409 12.36 -9.52 20.64
C VAL A 409 12.06 -8.58 19.49
N LEU A 410 10.83 -8.05 19.47
CA LEU A 410 10.35 -7.06 18.51
C LEU A 410 10.34 -5.69 19.16
N ARG A 411 11.03 -4.74 18.55
CA ARG A 411 10.90 -3.32 18.86
C ARG A 411 10.01 -2.69 17.81
N ILE A 412 8.82 -2.28 18.20
CA ILE A 412 7.76 -1.76 17.33
C ILE A 412 7.61 -0.27 17.62
N GLY A 413 7.55 0.54 16.56
CA GLY A 413 7.31 1.97 16.65
C GLY A 413 6.67 2.51 15.37
N HIS A 414 6.66 3.82 15.22
CA HIS A 414 6.22 4.48 13.99
C HIS A 414 7.28 5.42 13.42
N ALA A 415 7.31 5.53 12.10
CA ALA A 415 8.21 6.39 11.33
C ALA A 415 7.42 7.13 10.24
N PRO A 416 7.94 8.23 9.66
CA PRO A 416 7.35 8.83 8.47
C PRO A 416 7.26 7.80 7.33
N ALA A 417 6.14 7.81 6.62
CA ALA A 417 5.93 6.97 5.44
C ALA A 417 6.70 7.51 4.22
N GLY A 418 7.04 8.80 4.21
CA GLY A 418 7.84 9.43 3.14
C GLY A 418 7.08 9.65 1.84
N TYR A 419 5.75 9.56 1.85
CA TYR A 419 4.93 9.98 0.71
C TYR A 419 5.07 11.48 0.53
N ALA A 420 5.24 11.88 -0.73
CA ALA A 420 5.31 13.26 -1.15
C ALA A 420 4.18 13.53 -2.14
N VAL A 421 3.77 14.79 -2.21
CA VAL A 421 2.76 15.25 -3.15
C VAL A 421 3.18 14.92 -4.58
N LYS A 422 2.31 14.21 -5.30
CA LYS A 422 2.51 13.92 -6.72
C LYS A 422 2.01 15.06 -7.60
N CYS A 423 2.73 15.28 -8.68
CA CYS A 423 2.39 16.26 -9.70
C CYS A 423 2.20 17.68 -9.13
N ALA A 424 3.05 18.08 -8.19
CA ALA A 424 3.06 19.44 -7.68
C ALA A 424 3.64 20.41 -8.74
N SER A 425 3.04 21.58 -8.85
CA SER A 425 3.66 22.73 -9.51
C SER A 425 4.80 23.29 -8.64
N PRO A 426 5.67 24.17 -9.18
CA PRO A 426 6.78 24.75 -8.43
C PRO A 426 6.32 25.36 -7.09
N GLY A 427 7.03 25.09 -6.00
CA GLY A 427 6.67 25.56 -4.66
C GLY A 427 5.54 24.79 -3.98
N GLY A 428 4.93 23.81 -4.66
CA GLY A 428 3.96 22.89 -4.09
C GLY A 428 4.56 21.59 -3.59
N GLU A 429 5.85 21.35 -3.83
CA GLU A 429 6.53 20.10 -3.48
C GLU A 429 6.67 19.94 -1.96
N GLY A 430 6.42 18.73 -1.46
CA GLY A 430 6.57 18.41 -0.04
C GLY A 430 5.92 17.08 0.31
N LEU A 431 5.84 16.78 1.61
CA LEU A 431 5.19 15.58 2.14
C LEU A 431 3.67 15.65 2.00
#